data_AF-A0A336M561-F1
#
_entry.id   AF-A0A336M561-F1
#
_cell.length_a   1.000
_cell.length_b   1.000
_cell.length_c   1.000
_cell.angle_alpha   90.00
_cell.angle_beta   90.00
_cell.angle_gamma   90.00
#
_symmetry.space_group_name_H-M   'P 1'
#
loop_
_entity.id
_entity.type
_entity.pdbx_description
1 polymer ?
#
loop_
_entity_poly.entity_id
_entity_poly.type
_entity_poly.pdbx_seq_one_letter_code
_entity_poly.pdbx_strand_id
1 'polypeptide(L)'
;MALWIIFLISAIVCLLFVFYFMRTSTQLPKTLPQFRTELKFMISGFKGCANDIGLRSKNMISLYSQPEKVAVITGGNRGLGLYVVKKLVDCDMTVIVGVRDPLQAKEAVEKLIEPAKYKQVHFERLDVGSMTSVRTFAAKVQEKFDKIHILINNAGIMCVPYKQTVDGFESQLAVNHLGHFLLTHLLLPQLKAAGTKECCARVVNVSSCVYLCGEIYWDDINFR
;
A
#
# COMPACT_ATOMS: atom_id res chain seq x y z
N MET A 1 -46.31 -7.29 -17.42
CA MET A 1 -45.85 -6.73 -16.13
C MET A 1 -44.40 -7.10 -15.81
N ALA A 2 -43.99 -8.38 -15.90
CA ALA A 2 -42.61 -8.82 -15.61
C ALA A 2 -41.52 -8.22 -16.52
N LEU A 3 -41.76 -8.10 -17.83
CA LEU A 3 -40.77 -7.54 -18.79
C LEU A 3 -40.42 -6.06 -18.51
N TRP A 4 -41.39 -5.25 -18.10
CA TRP A 4 -41.17 -3.84 -17.75
C TRP A 4 -40.33 -3.69 -16.48
N ILE A 5 -40.51 -4.58 -15.51
CA ILE A 5 -39.71 -4.60 -14.28
C ILE A 5 -38.26 -4.98 -14.60
N ILE A 6 -38.04 -5.97 -15.47
CA ILE A 6 -36.68 -6.35 -15.91
C ILE A 6 -36.00 -5.20 -16.64
N PHE A 7 -36.71 -4.52 -17.54
CA PHE A 7 -36.17 -3.37 -18.29
C PHE A 7 -35.82 -2.20 -17.38
N LEU A 8 -36.69 -1.89 -16.40
CA LEU A 8 -36.47 -0.84 -15.42
C LEU A 8 -35.26 -1.13 -14.51
N ILE A 9 -35.15 -2.37 -14.01
CA ILE A 9 -33.98 -2.80 -13.22
C ILE A 9 -32.71 -2.70 -14.07
N SER A 10 -32.75 -3.14 -15.32
CA SER A 10 -31.60 -3.06 -16.23
C SER A 10 -31.17 -1.62 -16.49
N ALA A 11 -32.12 -0.71 -16.71
CA ALA A 11 -31.86 0.70 -16.92
C ALA A 11 -31.29 1.37 -15.66
N ILE A 12 -31.80 1.04 -14.47
CA ILE A 12 -31.29 1.53 -13.18
C ILE A 12 -29.87 1.03 -12.93
N VAL A 13 -29.60 -0.26 -13.17
CA VAL A 13 -28.25 -0.82 -13.04
C VAL A 13 -27.28 -0.16 -14.01
N CYS A 14 -27.71 0.09 -15.25
CA CYS A 14 -26.89 0.79 -16.25
C CYS A 14 -26.61 2.25 -15.83
N LEU A 15 -27.61 2.97 -15.33
CA LEU A 15 -27.46 4.33 -14.79
C LEU A 15 -26.55 4.37 -13.56
N LEU A 16 -26.68 3.43 -12.63
CA LEU A 16 -25.80 3.31 -11.47
C LEU A 16 -24.36 2.98 -11.87
N PHE A 17 -24.18 2.15 -12.90
CA PHE A 17 -22.87 1.81 -13.46
C PHE A 17 -22.22 3.03 -14.12
N VAL A 18 -22.98 3.77 -14.95
CA VAL A 18 -22.52 5.03 -15.55
C VAL A 18 -22.21 6.07 -14.47
N PHE A 19 -23.06 6.23 -13.46
CA PHE A 19 -22.82 7.15 -12.36
C PHE A 19 -21.59 6.77 -11.53
N TYR A 20 -21.41 5.49 -11.22
CA TYR A 20 -20.22 4.98 -10.54
C TYR A 20 -18.95 5.22 -11.36
N PHE A 21 -19.03 4.98 -12.67
CA PHE A 21 -17.94 5.22 -13.61
C PHE A 21 -17.58 6.71 -13.74
N MET A 22 -18.59 7.59 -13.80
CA MET A 22 -18.40 9.04 -13.79
C MET A 22 -17.83 9.57 -12.47
N ARG A 23 -18.14 8.92 -11.34
CA ARG A 23 -17.59 9.30 -10.04
C ARG A 23 -16.15 8.85 -9.83
N THR A 24 -15.76 7.75 -10.47
CA THR A 24 -14.45 7.11 -10.28
C THR A 24 -13.39 7.56 -11.29
N SER A 25 -13.78 7.94 -12.51
CA SER A 25 -12.88 8.48 -13.53
C SER A 25 -12.86 10.01 -13.51
N THR A 26 -11.68 10.63 -13.47
CA THR A 26 -11.53 12.09 -13.62
C THR A 26 -11.68 12.54 -15.07
N GLN A 27 -11.58 11.62 -16.04
CA GLN A 27 -11.85 11.84 -17.45
C GLN A 27 -12.48 10.59 -18.06
N LEU A 28 -13.49 10.78 -18.93
CA LEU A 28 -14.04 9.68 -19.72
C LEU A 28 -12.96 9.12 -20.67
N PRO A 29 -12.95 7.80 -20.91
CA PRO A 29 -12.01 7.19 -21.84
C PRO A 29 -12.25 7.76 -23.23
N LYS A 30 -11.18 8.28 -23.85
CA LYS A 30 -11.24 8.92 -25.16
C LYS A 30 -11.05 7.92 -26.29
N THR A 31 -10.57 6.73 -25.97
CA THR A 31 -10.23 5.68 -26.94
C THR A 31 -10.76 4.32 -26.51
N LEU A 32 -11.05 3.45 -27.48
CA LEU A 32 -11.51 2.09 -27.20
C LEU A 32 -10.51 1.27 -26.33
N PRO A 33 -9.17 1.39 -26.50
CA PRO A 33 -8.21 0.77 -25.60
C PRO A 33 -8.30 1.27 -24.15
N GLN A 34 -8.49 2.58 -23.94
CA GLN A 34 -8.68 3.15 -22.59
C GLN A 34 -9.96 2.59 -21.96
N PHE A 35 -11.07 2.59 -22.71
CA PHE A 35 -12.34 2.03 -22.23
C PHE A 35 -12.21 0.54 -21.86
N ARG A 36 -11.55 -0.27 -22.70
CA ARG A 36 -11.28 -1.68 -22.40
C ARG A 36 -10.45 -1.85 -21.13
N THR A 37 -9.48 -0.99 -20.90
CA THR A 37 -8.62 -1.02 -19.70
C THR A 37 -9.41 -0.68 -18.45
N GLU A 38 -10.24 0.36 -18.49
CA GLU A 38 -11.10 0.73 -17.37
C GLU A 38 -12.14 -0.35 -17.06
N LEU A 39 -12.71 -0.99 -18.09
CA LEU A 39 -13.62 -2.12 -17.89
C LEU A 39 -12.90 -3.29 -17.20
N LYS A 40 -11.67 -3.62 -17.61
CA LYS A 40 -10.84 -4.63 -16.93
C LYS A 40 -10.59 -4.24 -15.47
N PHE A 41 -10.27 -2.98 -15.18
CA PHE A 41 -10.08 -2.51 -13.80
C PHE A 41 -11.34 -2.67 -12.95
N MET A 42 -12.51 -2.27 -13.46
CA MET A 42 -13.77 -2.42 -12.74
C MET A 42 -14.10 -3.88 -12.45
N ILE A 43 -13.93 -4.76 -13.44
CA ILE A 43 -14.18 -6.20 -13.27
C ILE A 43 -13.23 -6.79 -12.21
N SER A 44 -11.95 -6.45 -12.27
CA SER A 44 -10.95 -6.91 -11.28
C SER A 44 -11.27 -6.40 -9.88
N GLY A 45 -11.60 -5.12 -9.74
CA GLY A 45 -12.00 -4.53 -8.46
C GLY A 45 -13.26 -5.18 -7.89
N PHE A 46 -14.29 -5.39 -8.72
CA PHE A 46 -15.52 -6.06 -8.30
C PHE A 46 -15.27 -7.50 -7.84
N LYS A 47 -14.48 -8.27 -8.60
CA LYS A 47 -14.07 -9.63 -8.21
C LYS A 47 -13.31 -9.63 -6.88
N GLY A 48 -12.39 -8.69 -6.67
CA GLY A 48 -11.68 -8.51 -5.41
C GLY A 48 -12.63 -8.26 -4.24
N CYS A 49 -13.53 -7.27 -4.37
CA CYS A 49 -14.51 -6.96 -3.33
C CYS A 49 -15.45 -8.13 -3.03
N ALA A 50 -15.94 -8.82 -4.05
CA ALA A 50 -16.80 -9.99 -3.88
C ALA A 50 -16.09 -11.12 -3.12
N ASN A 51 -14.81 -11.37 -3.46
CA ASN A 51 -13.99 -12.35 -2.76
C ASN A 51 -13.76 -11.96 -1.30
N ASP A 52 -13.44 -10.69 -1.02
CA ASP A 52 -13.25 -10.20 0.35
C ASP A 52 -14.52 -10.33 1.20
N ILE A 53 -15.69 -10.04 0.62
CA ILE A 53 -16.99 -10.22 1.29
C ILE A 53 -17.20 -11.71 1.63
N GLY A 54 -16.96 -12.61 0.68
CA GLY A 54 -17.11 -14.05 0.88
C GLY A 54 -16.12 -14.65 1.89
N LEU A 55 -14.93 -14.07 1.98
CA LEU A 55 -13.89 -14.50 2.93
C LEU A 55 -13.97 -13.81 4.28
N ARG A 56 -14.81 -12.78 4.45
CA ARG A 56 -14.85 -11.96 5.68
C ARG A 56 -15.03 -12.77 6.96
N SER A 57 -15.91 -13.77 6.95
CA SER A 57 -16.12 -14.64 8.12
C SER A 57 -14.96 -15.59 8.41
N LYS A 58 -14.14 -15.87 7.39
CA LYS A 58 -12.95 -16.74 7.48
C LYS A 58 -11.66 -15.97 7.77
N ASN A 59 -11.63 -14.67 7.47
CA ASN A 59 -10.50 -13.76 7.73
C ASN A 59 -10.48 -13.24 9.19
N MET A 60 -10.81 -14.10 10.14
CA MET A 60 -10.66 -13.83 11.57
C MET A 60 -9.23 -14.18 11.99
N ILE A 61 -8.32 -13.23 11.83
CA ILE A 61 -6.94 -13.40 12.31
C ILE A 61 -6.90 -12.93 13.76
N SER A 62 -6.73 -13.86 14.69
CA SER A 62 -6.30 -13.53 16.04
C SER A 62 -4.87 -13.01 15.97
N LEU A 63 -4.72 -11.70 16.19
CA LEU A 63 -3.42 -11.11 16.42
C LEU A 63 -3.05 -11.32 17.88
N TYR A 64 -1.83 -11.77 18.13
CA TYR A 64 -1.30 -12.00 19.47
C TYR A 64 -0.19 -11.00 19.76
N SER A 65 0.06 -10.75 21.05
CA SER A 65 1.13 -9.87 21.49
C SER A 65 2.49 -10.39 21.03
N GLN A 66 3.32 -9.48 20.57
CA GLN A 66 4.64 -9.68 19.95
C GLN A 66 5.61 -8.64 20.51
N PRO A 67 5.82 -8.59 21.84
CA PRO A 67 6.72 -7.63 22.45
C PRO A 67 8.13 -7.79 21.89
N GLU A 68 8.91 -6.71 21.93
CA GLU A 68 10.31 -6.65 21.47
C GLU A 68 10.49 -6.83 19.95
N LYS A 69 9.42 -7.16 19.21
CA LYS A 69 9.48 -7.21 17.75
C LYS A 69 9.35 -5.81 17.16
N VAL A 70 10.15 -5.60 16.12
CA VAL A 70 10.24 -4.33 15.38
C VAL A 70 9.63 -4.50 14.00
N ALA A 71 8.70 -3.62 13.65
CA ALA A 71 8.11 -3.51 12.33
C ALA A 71 8.46 -2.17 11.67
N VAL A 72 8.80 -2.20 10.39
CA VAL A 72 8.96 -1.01 9.54
C VAL A 72 7.82 -0.98 8.54
N ILE A 73 7.17 0.17 8.38
CA ILE A 73 6.11 0.37 7.38
C ILE A 73 6.30 1.66 6.61
N THR A 74 6.23 1.59 5.28
CA THR A 74 6.21 2.78 4.42
C THR A 74 4.77 3.28 4.25
N GLY A 75 4.53 4.59 4.29
CA GLY A 75 3.20 5.17 4.08
C GLY A 75 2.18 4.87 5.18
N GLY A 76 2.60 4.78 6.44
CA GLY A 76 1.75 4.43 7.59
C GLY A 76 0.89 5.55 8.18
N ASN A 77 0.74 6.70 7.51
CA ASN A 77 0.02 7.87 8.05
C ASN A 77 -1.45 7.99 7.63
N ARG A 78 -1.91 7.18 6.68
CA ARG A 78 -3.29 7.24 6.16
C ARG A 78 -3.74 5.92 5.56
N GLY A 79 -5.03 5.79 5.28
CA GLY A 79 -5.61 4.64 4.58
C GLY A 79 -5.26 3.32 5.27
N LEU A 80 -4.97 2.28 4.47
CA LEU A 80 -4.61 0.95 4.97
C LEU A 80 -3.41 0.99 5.92
N GLY A 81 -2.34 1.71 5.56
CA GLY A 81 -1.11 1.78 6.35
C GLY A 81 -1.33 2.26 7.78
N LEU A 82 -2.24 3.23 7.99
CA LEU A 82 -2.56 3.74 9.32
C LEU A 82 -3.24 2.68 10.21
N TYR A 83 -4.16 1.89 9.67
CA TYR A 83 -4.78 0.78 10.40
C TYR A 83 -3.79 -0.36 10.66
N VAL A 84 -2.86 -0.60 9.74
CA VAL A 84 -1.77 -1.57 9.94
C VAL A 84 -0.85 -1.12 11.07
N VAL A 85 -0.46 0.16 11.13
CA VAL A 85 0.30 0.72 12.26
C VAL A 85 -0.44 0.48 13.58
N LYS A 86 -1.74 0.83 13.64
CA LYS A 86 -2.56 0.58 14.83
C LYS A 86 -2.51 -0.89 15.24
N LYS A 87 -2.71 -1.82 14.30
CA LYS A 87 -2.73 -3.27 14.61
C LYS A 87 -1.37 -3.80 15.08
N LEU A 88 -0.27 -3.32 14.53
CA LEU A 88 1.07 -3.69 15.00
C LEU A 88 1.31 -3.20 16.43
N VAL A 89 0.87 -1.98 16.76
CA VAL A 89 0.96 -1.45 18.14
C VAL A 89 0.00 -2.15 19.09
N ASP A 90 -1.19 -2.56 18.64
CA ASP A 90 -2.10 -3.40 19.43
C ASP A 90 -1.42 -4.74 19.81
N CYS A 91 -0.46 -5.21 19.01
CA CYS A 91 0.39 -6.38 19.28
C CYS A 91 1.65 -6.06 20.09
N ASP A 92 1.76 -4.89 20.71
CA ASP A 92 2.92 -4.49 21.53
C ASP A 92 4.27 -4.47 20.79
N MET A 93 4.22 -4.29 19.46
CA MET A 93 5.42 -4.16 18.63
C MET A 93 5.93 -2.72 18.64
N THR A 94 7.25 -2.57 18.50
CA THR A 94 7.85 -1.29 18.10
C THR A 94 7.62 -1.06 16.61
N VAL A 95 7.08 0.10 16.23
CA VAL A 95 6.69 0.39 14.84
C VAL A 95 7.40 1.62 14.33
N ILE A 96 8.12 1.48 13.23
CA ILE A 96 8.82 2.57 12.54
C ILE A 96 8.02 2.94 11.30
N VAL A 97 7.47 4.15 11.30
CA VAL A 97 6.60 4.68 10.27
C VAL A 97 7.40 5.61 9.35
N GLY A 98 7.70 5.13 8.15
CA GLY A 98 8.37 5.89 7.10
C GLY A 98 7.37 6.68 6.26
N VAL A 99 7.41 8.00 6.34
CA VAL A 99 6.41 8.90 5.71
C VAL A 99 7.02 10.20 5.20
N ARG A 100 6.31 10.89 4.30
CA ARG A 100 6.79 12.18 3.79
C ARG A 100 6.69 13.33 4.77
N ASP A 101 5.77 13.26 5.72
CA ASP A 101 5.62 14.25 6.77
C ASP A 101 5.47 13.53 8.11
N PRO A 102 6.57 13.39 8.88
CA PRO A 102 6.56 12.74 10.18
C PRO A 102 5.63 13.43 11.19
N LEU A 103 5.48 14.76 11.14
CA LEU A 103 4.62 15.49 12.07
C LEU A 103 3.15 15.21 11.78
N GLN A 104 2.74 15.28 10.51
CA GLN A 104 1.38 14.91 10.13
C GLN A 104 1.06 13.44 10.46
N ALA A 105 2.03 12.54 10.26
CA ALA A 105 1.85 11.14 10.60
C ALA A 105 1.70 10.93 12.11
N LYS A 106 2.43 11.70 12.91
CA LYS A 106 2.33 11.74 14.36
C LYS A 106 0.88 11.99 14.79
N GLU A 107 0.30 13.09 14.32
CA GLU A 107 -1.06 13.50 14.65
C GLU A 107 -2.12 12.50 14.18
N ALA A 108 -1.91 11.86 13.02
CA ALA A 108 -2.83 10.86 12.50
C ALA A 108 -2.83 9.57 13.33
N VAL A 109 -1.64 9.13 13.78
CA VAL A 109 -1.48 7.92 14.59
C VAL A 109 -1.94 8.13 16.04
N GLU A 110 -1.67 9.29 16.63
CA GLU A 110 -2.12 9.64 17.99
C GLU A 110 -3.65 9.55 18.16
N LYS A 111 -4.41 9.82 17.09
CA LYS A 111 -5.88 9.72 17.12
C LYS A 111 -6.41 8.29 17.21
N LEU A 112 -5.60 7.28 16.93
CA LEU A 112 -6.03 5.89 16.81
C LEU A 112 -5.37 4.92 17.79
N ILE A 113 -4.36 5.38 18.53
CA ILE A 113 -3.56 4.55 19.43
C ILE A 113 -3.68 5.08 20.85
N GLU A 114 -3.76 4.17 21.82
CA GLU A 114 -3.77 4.52 23.23
C GLU A 114 -2.48 5.26 23.63
N PRO A 115 -2.57 6.38 24.40
CA PRO A 115 -1.41 7.17 24.78
C PRO A 115 -0.27 6.35 25.43
N ALA A 116 -0.61 5.32 26.21
CA ALA A 116 0.38 4.46 26.88
C ALA A 116 1.24 3.64 25.90
N LYS A 117 0.71 3.32 24.70
CA LYS A 117 1.42 2.56 23.67
C LYS A 117 2.16 3.44 22.66
N TYR A 118 1.90 4.73 22.67
CA TYR A 118 2.48 5.68 21.73
C TYR A 118 4.01 5.70 21.71
N LYS A 119 4.65 5.46 22.87
CA LYS A 119 6.12 5.35 22.99
C LYS A 119 6.77 4.27 22.12
N GLN A 120 5.97 3.33 21.59
CA GLN A 120 6.42 2.25 20.73
C GLN A 120 6.49 2.67 19.24
N VAL A 121 6.04 3.88 18.89
CA VAL A 121 6.00 4.35 17.50
C VAL A 121 7.10 5.37 17.23
N HIS A 122 7.88 5.13 16.19
CA HIS A 122 8.91 6.04 15.68
C HIS A 122 8.51 6.55 14.31
N PHE A 123 8.66 7.85 14.07
CA PHE A 123 8.32 8.47 12.80
C PHE A 123 9.59 8.99 12.15
N GLU A 124 9.84 8.55 10.93
CA GLU A 124 11.03 8.96 10.19
C GLU A 124 10.65 9.41 8.78
N ARG A 125 11.37 10.43 8.30
CA ARG A 125 11.15 10.99 6.96
C ARG A 125 11.55 9.95 5.91
N LEU A 126 10.61 9.60 5.04
CA LEU A 126 10.79 8.72 3.90
C LEU A 126 9.94 9.18 2.72
N ASP A 127 10.61 9.60 1.65
CA ASP A 127 10.02 9.62 0.31
C ASP A 127 10.49 8.39 -0.46
N VAL A 128 9.59 7.43 -0.69
CA VAL A 128 9.93 6.19 -1.41
C VAL A 128 10.29 6.48 -2.87
N GLY A 129 9.84 7.61 -3.44
CA GLY A 129 10.19 8.01 -4.81
C GLY A 129 11.58 8.63 -4.96
N SER A 130 12.34 8.82 -3.87
CA SER A 130 13.70 9.35 -3.87
C SER A 130 14.69 8.33 -3.33
N MET A 131 15.63 7.88 -4.17
CA MET A 131 16.63 6.87 -3.78
C MET A 131 17.53 7.38 -2.66
N THR A 132 17.85 8.68 -2.67
CA THR A 132 18.56 9.34 -1.57
C THR A 132 17.73 9.30 -0.28
N SER A 133 16.44 9.65 -0.32
CA SER A 133 15.59 9.57 0.88
C SER A 133 15.48 8.14 1.43
N VAL A 134 15.39 7.13 0.55
CA VAL A 134 15.35 5.71 0.95
C VAL A 134 16.63 5.31 1.68
N ARG A 135 17.81 5.69 1.16
CA ARG A 135 19.10 5.43 1.79
C ARG A 135 19.23 6.10 3.16
N THR A 136 18.86 7.38 3.25
CA THR A 136 18.91 8.12 4.51
C THR A 136 17.97 7.52 5.56
N PHE A 137 16.75 7.16 5.17
CA PHE A 137 15.82 6.47 6.07
C PHE A 137 16.38 5.13 6.53
N ALA A 138 16.90 4.31 5.62
CA ALA A 138 17.47 3.02 5.96
C ALA A 138 18.65 3.17 6.95
N ALA A 139 19.57 4.10 6.69
CA ALA A 139 20.71 4.35 7.59
C ALA A 139 20.27 4.69 9.02
N LYS A 140 19.28 5.58 9.18
CA LYS A 140 18.73 5.91 10.50
C LYS A 140 18.08 4.72 11.21
N VAL A 141 17.38 3.87 10.45
CA VAL A 141 16.78 2.65 11.00
C VAL A 141 17.87 1.69 11.46
N GLN A 142 18.92 1.53 10.67
CA GLN A 142 20.05 0.65 10.97
C GLN A 142 20.86 1.13 12.19
N GLU A 143 21.00 2.45 12.37
CA GLU A 143 21.68 3.04 13.52
C GLU A 143 20.96 2.74 14.84
N LYS A 144 19.62 2.64 14.79
CA LYS A 144 18.79 2.52 15.99
C LYS A 144 18.30 1.10 16.27
N PHE A 145 18.24 0.23 15.26
CA PHE A 145 17.64 -1.09 15.37
C PHE A 145 18.48 -2.17 14.71
N ASP A 146 18.99 -3.09 15.52
CA ASP A 146 19.79 -4.23 15.05
C ASP A 146 18.96 -5.30 14.32
N LYS A 147 17.65 -5.35 14.61
CA LYS A 147 16.73 -6.37 14.12
C LYS A 147 15.42 -5.76 13.63
N ILE A 148 14.97 -6.20 12.46
CA ILE A 148 13.66 -5.87 11.91
C ILE A 148 12.92 -7.17 11.62
N HIS A 149 11.78 -7.37 12.26
CA HIS A 149 11.02 -8.62 12.16
C HIS A 149 10.01 -8.57 11.01
N ILE A 150 9.48 -7.39 10.72
CA ILE A 150 8.51 -7.18 9.66
C ILE A 150 8.85 -5.91 8.88
N LEU A 151 8.98 -6.00 7.56
CA LEU A 151 9.03 -4.85 6.65
C LEU A 151 7.77 -4.84 5.79
N ILE A 152 7.02 -3.74 5.81
CA ILE A 152 5.78 -3.56 5.08
C ILE A 152 5.96 -2.44 4.06
N ASN A 153 6.18 -2.83 2.82
CA ASN A 153 6.25 -1.97 1.66
C ASN A 153 4.82 -1.61 1.24
N ASN A 154 4.27 -0.55 1.83
CA ASN A 154 2.86 -0.14 1.70
C ASN A 154 2.66 1.17 0.93
N ALA A 155 3.63 2.07 0.90
CA ALA A 155 3.51 3.34 0.19
C ALA A 155 3.26 3.11 -1.31
N GLY A 156 2.19 3.68 -1.86
CA GLY A 156 1.89 3.53 -3.27
C GLY A 156 1.14 4.74 -3.84
N ILE A 157 1.28 4.93 -5.14
CA ILE A 157 0.54 5.91 -5.94
C ILE A 157 -0.12 5.22 -7.13
N MET A 158 -1.25 5.75 -7.59
CA MET A 158 -2.01 5.23 -8.72
C MET A 158 -2.77 6.37 -9.37
N CYS A 159 -3.03 6.28 -10.68
CA CYS A 159 -3.79 7.26 -11.46
C CYS A 159 -3.27 8.70 -11.31
N VAL A 160 -1.95 8.85 -11.17
CA VAL A 160 -1.28 10.17 -11.15
C VAL A 160 -0.85 10.56 -12.56
N PRO A 161 -0.76 11.87 -12.89
CA PRO A 161 -0.15 12.32 -14.13
C PRO A 161 1.28 11.80 -14.27
N TYR A 162 1.69 11.52 -15.50
CA TYR A 162 3.08 11.14 -15.79
C TYR A 162 4.03 12.22 -15.27
N LYS A 163 5.06 11.77 -14.56
CA LYS A 163 6.16 12.60 -14.11
C LYS A 163 7.36 11.71 -13.81
N GLN A 164 8.55 12.29 -13.91
CA GLN A 164 9.77 11.65 -13.45
C GLN A 164 10.07 12.05 -12.00
N THR A 165 10.69 11.15 -11.25
CA THR A 165 11.27 11.47 -9.94
C THR A 165 12.57 12.23 -10.10
N VAL A 166 13.11 12.72 -8.98
CA VAL A 166 14.42 13.39 -8.92
C VAL A 166 15.56 12.49 -9.41
N ASP A 167 15.38 11.17 -9.38
CA ASP A 167 16.34 10.17 -9.84
C ASP A 167 16.11 9.77 -11.32
N GLY A 168 15.16 10.41 -12.02
CA GLY A 168 14.91 10.21 -13.45
C GLY A 168 14.01 9.01 -13.82
N PHE A 169 13.41 8.33 -12.84
CA PHE A 169 12.48 7.22 -13.06
C PHE A 169 11.04 7.69 -13.20
N GLU A 170 10.21 6.96 -13.94
CA GLU A 170 8.75 7.16 -13.89
C GLU A 170 8.26 7.02 -12.45
N SER A 171 7.38 7.94 -12.02
CA SER A 171 6.98 8.07 -10.62
C SER A 171 6.30 6.85 -9.99
N GLN A 172 5.41 6.15 -10.71
CA GLN A 172 4.75 4.95 -10.20
C GLN A 172 5.75 3.79 -10.11
N LEU A 173 6.60 3.61 -11.11
CA LEU A 173 7.69 2.63 -11.07
C LEU A 173 8.62 2.89 -9.89
N ALA A 174 9.02 4.14 -9.69
CA ALA A 174 9.91 4.54 -8.60
C ALA A 174 9.29 4.27 -7.22
N VAL A 175 8.07 4.78 -6.99
CA VAL A 175 7.41 4.69 -5.67
C VAL A 175 6.91 3.27 -5.38
N ASN A 176 6.24 2.63 -6.32
CA ASN A 176 5.56 1.37 -6.07
C ASN A 176 6.51 0.18 -6.12
N HIS A 177 7.66 0.31 -6.80
CA HIS A 177 8.61 -0.80 -6.99
C HIS A 177 10.05 -0.46 -6.58
N LEU A 178 10.74 0.44 -7.29
CA LEU A 178 12.20 0.61 -7.15
C LEU A 178 12.60 1.06 -5.74
N GLY A 179 11.88 2.02 -5.15
CA GLY A 179 12.16 2.50 -3.81
C GLY A 179 11.95 1.42 -2.74
N HIS A 180 10.90 0.61 -2.86
CA HIS A 180 10.65 -0.53 -1.98
C HIS A 180 11.68 -1.65 -2.14
N PHE A 181 12.07 -1.94 -3.38
CA PHE A 181 13.14 -2.89 -3.67
C PHE A 181 14.45 -2.45 -3.02
N LEU A 182 14.85 -1.18 -3.23
CA LEU A 182 16.04 -0.61 -2.60
C LEU A 182 15.96 -0.65 -1.08
N LEU A 183 14.84 -0.23 -0.49
CA LEU A 183 14.64 -0.24 0.97
C LEU A 183 14.80 -1.66 1.54
N THR A 184 14.17 -2.64 0.90
CA THR A 184 14.25 -4.05 1.30
C THR A 184 15.68 -4.56 1.24
N HIS A 185 16.42 -4.21 0.18
CA HIS A 185 17.81 -4.61 0.03
C HIS A 185 18.71 -3.98 1.11
N LEU A 186 18.51 -2.69 1.41
CA LEU A 186 19.28 -1.99 2.43
C LEU A 186 19.01 -2.54 3.83
N LEU A 187 17.75 -2.88 4.15
CA LEU A 187 17.38 -3.43 5.47
C LEU A 187 17.55 -4.96 5.57
N LEU A 188 18.08 -5.60 4.53
CA LEU A 188 18.28 -7.04 4.50
C LEU A 188 19.17 -7.57 5.64
N PRO A 189 20.24 -6.88 6.09
CA PRO A 189 21.02 -7.32 7.25
C PRO A 189 20.17 -7.44 8.52
N GLN A 190 19.34 -6.43 8.83
CA GLN A 190 18.48 -6.40 10.02
C GLN A 190 17.35 -7.45 9.93
N LEU A 191 16.81 -7.67 8.72
CA LEU A 191 15.83 -8.73 8.45
C LEU A 191 16.45 -10.11 8.68
N LYS A 192 17.67 -10.34 8.19
CA LYS A 192 18.41 -11.59 8.42
C LYS A 192 18.73 -11.80 9.90
N ALA A 193 19.13 -10.75 10.62
CA ALA A 193 19.42 -10.81 12.04
C ALA A 193 18.19 -11.12 12.91
N ALA A 194 17.00 -10.75 12.46
CA ALA A 194 15.74 -11.08 13.13
C ALA A 194 15.23 -12.50 12.81
N GLY A 195 15.61 -13.06 11.66
CA GLY A 195 15.20 -14.39 11.24
C GLY A 195 15.95 -15.51 11.97
N THR A 196 15.21 -16.39 12.64
CA THR A 196 15.74 -17.65 13.18
C THR A 196 15.06 -18.84 12.49
N LYS A 197 15.49 -20.07 12.82
CA LYS A 197 14.84 -21.30 12.31
C LYS A 197 13.38 -21.40 12.75
N GLU A 198 13.07 -20.88 13.93
CA GLU A 198 11.75 -20.95 14.59
C GLU A 198 10.88 -19.72 14.28
N CYS A 199 11.49 -18.58 13.96
CA CYS A 199 10.79 -17.33 13.71
C CYS A 199 11.38 -16.60 12.50
N CYS A 200 10.71 -16.68 11.36
CA CYS A 200 11.13 -15.96 10.15
C CYS A 200 10.82 -14.47 10.25
N ALA A 201 11.77 -13.63 9.83
CA ALA A 201 11.46 -12.25 9.45
C ALA A 201 10.59 -12.24 8.19
N ARG A 202 9.78 -11.18 8.01
CA ARG A 202 8.80 -11.11 6.91
C ARG A 202 8.92 -9.79 6.16
N VAL A 203 8.94 -9.88 4.84
CA VAL A 203 8.71 -8.74 3.94
C VAL A 203 7.30 -8.88 3.35
N VAL A 204 6.51 -7.83 3.47
CA VAL A 204 5.14 -7.74 2.93
C VAL A 204 5.10 -6.62 1.90
N ASN A 205 4.83 -6.97 0.64
CA ASN A 205 4.60 -6.01 -0.41
C ASN A 205 3.10 -5.83 -0.59
N VAL A 206 2.59 -4.63 -0.27
CA VAL A 206 1.19 -4.30 -0.55
C VAL A 206 1.07 -4.03 -2.04
N SER A 207 0.27 -4.86 -2.70
CA SER A 207 -0.05 -4.73 -4.12
C SER A 207 -1.54 -4.51 -4.30
N SER A 208 -2.01 -4.59 -5.54
CA SER A 208 -3.42 -4.46 -5.90
C SER A 208 -3.76 -5.43 -7.00
N CYS A 209 -4.98 -5.98 -7.01
CA CYS A 209 -5.49 -6.82 -8.09
C CYS A 209 -5.32 -6.23 -9.50
N VAL A 210 -5.14 -4.90 -9.59
CA VAL A 210 -4.84 -4.13 -10.79
C VAL A 210 -3.56 -4.60 -11.50
N TYR A 211 -2.61 -5.26 -10.81
CA TYR A 211 -1.44 -5.85 -11.47
C TYR A 211 -1.82 -6.86 -12.56
N LEU A 212 -2.98 -7.52 -12.44
CA LEU A 212 -3.51 -8.48 -13.44
C LEU A 212 -3.91 -7.81 -14.77
N CYS A 213 -4.03 -6.48 -14.78
CA CYS A 213 -4.45 -5.72 -15.95
C CYS A 213 -3.29 -5.00 -16.64
N GLY A 214 -2.10 -4.96 -16.02
CA GLY A 214 -0.93 -4.26 -16.53
C GLY A 214 -0.02 -5.16 -17.37
N GLU A 215 0.64 -4.55 -18.35
CA GLU A 215 1.72 -5.17 -19.12
C GLU A 215 2.99 -4.35 -18.89
N ILE A 216 4.15 -5.03 -18.86
CA ILE A 216 5.44 -4.36 -18.77
C ILE A 216 5.93 -4.08 -20.20
N TYR A 217 6.17 -2.80 -20.49
CA TYR A 217 6.80 -2.37 -21.73
C TYR A 217 8.31 -2.49 -21.55
N TRP A 218 8.87 -3.63 -21.94
CA TRP A 218 10.29 -3.93 -21.68
C TRP A 218 11.25 -3.02 -22.45
N ASP A 219 10.86 -2.57 -23.64
CA ASP A 219 11.65 -1.66 -24.47
C ASP A 219 11.77 -0.27 -23.84
N ASP A 220 10.80 0.10 -23.00
CA ASP A 220 10.80 1.34 -22.25
C ASP A 220 9.98 1.24 -20.96
N ILE A 221 10.66 0.83 -19.90
CA ILE A 221 10.08 0.71 -18.57
C ILE A 221 9.74 2.06 -17.93
N ASN A 222 10.19 3.18 -18.50
CA ASN A 222 9.97 4.52 -17.96
C ASN A 222 8.90 5.32 -18.71
N PHE A 223 8.26 4.77 -19.75
CA PHE A 223 7.24 5.47 -20.54
C PHE A 223 7.71 6.84 -21.08
N ARG A 224 8.92 6.88 -21.63
CA ARG A 224 9.57 8.02 -22.29
C ARG A 224 9.23 8.13 -23.78
#